data_AF-A0A1W2LG94-F1
#
_entry.id   AF-A0A1W2LG94-F1
#
_cell.length_a   1.000
_cell.length_b   1.000
_cell.length_c   1.000
_cell.angle_alpha   90.00
_cell.angle_beta   90.00
_cell.angle_gamma   90.00
#
_symmetry.space_group_name_H-M   'P 1'
#
loop_
_entity.id
_entity.type
_entity.pdbx_description
1 polymer ?
#
loop_
_entity_poly.entity_id
_entity_poly.type
_entity_poly.pdbx_seq_one_letter_code
_entity_poly.pdbx_strand_id
1 'polypeptide(L)' 'MDDLKRRVAELLAAYPPESTPRQDFLDARFDAGLAWIHFPEGLGGLNAPRSLQSVVDKELAAAGAP' A
#
# COMPACT_ATOMS: atom_id res chain seq x y z
N MET A 1 -11.00 -6.28 -5.40
CA MET A 1 -10.03 -5.52 -6.22
C MET A 1 -10.25 -4.03 -6.04
N ASP A 2 -11.49 -3.54 -6.18
CA ASP A 2 -11.80 -2.12 -6.05
C ASP A 2 -11.45 -1.54 -4.66
N ASP A 3 -11.63 -2.30 -3.59
CA ASP A 3 -11.23 -1.88 -2.24
C ASP A 3 -9.71 -1.66 -2.11
N LEU A 4 -8.89 -2.54 -2.70
CA LEU A 4 -7.42 -2.39 -2.66
C LEU A 4 -6.97 -1.17 -3.45
N LYS A 5 -7.57 -0.92 -4.61
CA LYS A 5 -7.27 0.29 -5.41
C LYS A 5 -7.64 1.56 -4.66
N ARG A 6 -8.79 1.57 -3.98
CA ARG A 6 -9.22 2.69 -3.14
C ARG A 6 -8.24 2.94 -1.99
N ARG A 7 -7.84 1.91 -1.25
CA ARG A 7 -6.85 2.02 -0.16
C ARG A 7 -5.49 2.53 -0.66
N VAL A 8 -5.03 2.09 -1.83
CA VAL A 8 -3.79 2.61 -2.44
C VAL A 8 -3.96 4.08 -2.81
N ALA A 9 -5.09 4.48 -3.39
CA ALA A 9 -5.37 5.87 -3.69
C ALA A 9 -5.42 6.75 -2.43
N GLU A 10 -6.03 6.26 -1.34
CA GLU A 10 -6.05 6.93 -0.04
C GLU A 10 -4.63 7.10 0.53
N LEU A 11 -3.79 6.06 0.47
CA LEU A 11 -2.37 6.13 0.87
C LEU A 11 -1.61 7.17 0.06
N LEU A 12 -1.71 7.13 -1.27
CA LEU A 12 -1.00 8.05 -2.17
C LEU A 12 -1.45 9.50 -2.01
N ALA A 13 -2.74 9.73 -1.72
CA ALA A 13 -3.26 11.07 -1.47
C ALA A 13 -2.77 11.64 -0.14
N ALA A 14 -2.65 10.81 0.90
CA ALA A 14 -2.16 11.22 2.21
C ALA A 14 -0.63 11.34 2.28
N TYR A 15 0.08 10.50 1.52
CA TYR A 15 1.53 10.42 1.49
C TYR A 15 2.05 10.40 0.03
N PRO A 16 2.05 11.56 -0.67
CA PRO A 16 2.51 11.62 -2.06
C PRO A 16 4.00 11.23 -2.17
N PRO A 17 4.37 10.22 -2.97
CA PRO A 17 5.75 9.70 -3.04
C PRO A 17 6.82 10.73 -3.38
N GLU A 18 6.47 11.77 -4.13
CA GLU A 18 7.36 12.85 -4.57
C GLU A 18 7.74 13.83 -3.46
N SER A 19 6.94 13.91 -2.39
CA SER A 19 7.11 14.87 -1.30
C SER A 19 7.18 14.21 0.09
N THR A 20 6.92 12.91 0.16
CA THR A 20 7.01 12.11 1.39
C THR A 20 8.39 11.45 1.46
N PRO A 21 9.13 11.60 2.58
CA PRO A 21 10.35 10.84 2.80
C PRO A 21 10.11 9.34 2.66
N ARG A 22 11.08 8.62 2.08
CA ARG A 22 10.94 7.17 1.80
C ARG A 22 10.54 6.35 3.03
N GLN A 23 11.13 6.63 4.18
CA GLN A 23 10.84 5.88 5.41
C GLN A 23 9.38 6.10 5.83
N ASP A 24 8.94 7.36 5.91
CA ASP A 24 7.58 7.73 6.29
C ASP A 24 6.54 7.11 5.35
N PHE A 25 6.84 7.04 4.05
CA PHE A 25 5.95 6.37 3.08
C PHE A 25 5.85 4.85 3.35
N LEU A 26 6.97 4.19 3.62
CA LEU A 26 6.99 2.76 3.90
C LEU A 26 6.28 2.42 5.21
N ASP A 27 6.42 3.28 6.23
CA ASP A 27 5.72 3.15 7.50
C ASP A 27 4.20 3.34 7.30
N ALA A 28 3.79 4.38 6.57
CA ALA A 28 2.38 4.59 6.23
C ALA A 28 1.79 3.43 5.40
N ARG A 29 2.56 2.88 4.45
CA ARG A 29 2.17 1.70 3.67
C ARG A 29 1.99 0.48 4.57
N PHE A 30 2.86 0.30 5.57
CA PHE A 30 2.75 -0.76 6.55
C PHE A 30 1.49 -0.59 7.41
N ASP A 31 1.26 0.59 7.96
CA ASP A 31 0.09 0.90 8.78
C ASP A 31 -1.22 0.73 8.00
N ALA A 32 -1.22 1.06 6.71
CA ALA A 32 -2.36 0.85 5.81
C ALA A 32 -2.63 -0.64 5.47
N GLY A 33 -1.75 -1.55 5.88
CA GLY A 33 -1.84 -2.99 5.56
C GLY A 33 -1.43 -3.33 4.12
N LEU A 34 -0.71 -2.43 3.44
CA LEU A 34 -0.38 -2.54 2.01
C LEU A 34 1.06 -3.01 1.76
N ALA A 35 1.82 -3.35 2.80
CA ALA A 35 3.17 -3.91 2.65
C ALA A 35 3.11 -5.32 2.07
N TRP A 36 2.41 -6.23 2.78
CA TRP A 36 2.17 -7.60 2.37
C TRP A 36 0.73 -7.98 2.72
N ILE A 37 -0.19 -7.82 1.78
CA ILE A 37 -1.63 -7.83 2.06
C ILE A 37 -2.17 -9.13 2.67
N HIS A 38 -1.42 -10.22 2.53
CA HIS A 38 -1.78 -11.55 3.03
C HIS A 38 -1.38 -11.78 4.49
N PHE A 39 -0.66 -10.83 5.10
CA PHE A 39 -0.38 -10.84 6.52
C PHE A 39 -1.58 -10.32 7.31
N PRO A 40 -1.64 -10.54 8.63
CA PRO A 40 -2.68 -9.98 9.47
C PRO A 40 -2.72 -8.44 9.47
N GLU A 41 -3.90 -7.90 9.76
CA GLU A 41 -4.06 -6.49 10.12
C GLU A 41 -3.17 -6.14 11.32
N GLY A 42 -2.56 -4.95 11.29
CA GLY A 42 -1.56 -4.51 12.27
C GLY A 42 -0.14 -5.08 12.05
N LEU A 43 0.04 -6.00 11.09
CA LEU A 43 1.34 -6.57 10.71
C LEU A 43 1.67 -6.29 9.24
N GLY A 44 1.22 -5.15 8.70
CA GLY A 44 1.49 -4.76 7.32
C GLY A 44 0.59 -5.42 6.27
N GLY A 45 -0.47 -6.14 6.68
CA GLY A 45 -1.40 -6.83 5.80
C GLY A 45 -2.88 -6.61 6.13
N LEU A 46 -3.75 -7.31 5.40
CA LEU A 46 -5.22 -7.21 5.46
C LEU A 46 -5.89 -8.59 5.51
N ASN A 47 -5.14 -9.66 5.82
CA ASN A 47 -5.58 -11.06 5.71
C ASN A 47 -6.16 -11.40 4.32
N ALA A 48 -5.70 -10.74 3.26
CA ALA A 48 -6.22 -10.90 1.91
C ALA A 48 -5.52 -12.04 1.13
N PRO A 49 -6.14 -12.62 0.09
CA PRO A 49 -5.48 -13.59 -0.77
C PRO A 49 -4.18 -13.05 -1.37
N ARG A 50 -3.09 -13.80 -1.24
CA ARG A 50 -1.75 -13.42 -1.73
C ARG A 50 -1.71 -13.08 -3.24
N SER A 51 -2.59 -13.70 -4.03
CA SER A 51 -2.73 -13.42 -5.47
C SER A 51 -3.08 -11.96 -5.78
N LEU A 52 -3.70 -11.25 -4.83
CA LEU A 52 -4.08 -9.85 -5.00
C LEU A 52 -2.94 -8.85 -4.73
N GLN A 53 -1.77 -9.30 -4.24
CA GLN A 53 -0.63 -8.42 -3.96
C GLN A 53 -0.22 -7.64 -5.22
N SER A 54 -0.28 -8.31 -6.37
CA SER A 54 0.03 -7.71 -7.67
C SER A 54 -0.85 -6.49 -8.03
N VAL A 55 -2.03 -6.35 -7.44
CA VAL A 55 -2.87 -5.17 -7.63
C VAL A 55 -2.26 -3.97 -6.91
N VAL A 56 -1.88 -4.15 -5.64
CA VAL A 56 -1.24 -3.09 -4.84
C VAL A 56 0.09 -2.67 -5.46
N ASP A 57 0.93 -3.65 -5.82
CA ASP A 57 2.25 -3.37 -6.38
C ASP A 57 2.17 -2.60 -7.70
N LYS A 58 1.20 -2.92 -8.56
CA LYS A 58 0.98 -2.21 -9.84
C LYS A 58 0.58 -0.76 -9.65
N GLU A 59 -0.36 -0.49 -8.73
CA GLU A 59 -0.85 0.87 -8.47
C GLU A 59 0.25 1.73 -7.82
N LEU A 60 0.99 1.16 -6.86
CA LEU A 60 2.14 1.84 -6.23
C LEU A 60 3.27 2.12 -7.23
N ALA A 61 3.61 1.15 -8.09
CA ALA A 61 4.62 1.33 -9.12
C ALA A 61 4.21 2.39 -10.16
N ALA A 62 2.94 2.44 -10.55
CA ALA A 62 2.41 3.46 -11.46
C ALA A 62 2.52 4.88 -10.89
N ALA A 63 2.49 5.03 -9.57
CA ALA A 63 2.69 6.30 -8.87
C ALA A 63 4.16 6.62 -8.54
N GLY A 64 5.10 5.75 -8.89
CA GLY A 64 6.53 5.93 -8.55
C GLY A 64 6.82 5.78 -7.06
N ALA A 65 6.00 5.03 -6.32
CA ALA A 65 6.20 4.78 -4.90
C ALA A 65 7.49 3.95 -4.62
N PRO A 66 8.19 4.21 -3.49
CA PRO A 66 9.50 3.62 -3.16
C PRO A 66 9.51 2.20 -2.55
#